data_AF-A0A5E6X0S8-F1
#
_entry.id   AF-A0A5E6X0S8-F1
#
_cell.length_a   1.000
_cell.length_b   1.000
_cell.length_c   1.000
_cell.angle_alpha   90.00
_cell.angle_beta   90.00
_cell.angle_gamma   90.00
#
_symmetry.space_group_name_H-M   'P 1'
#
loop_
_entity.id
_entity.type
_entity.pdbx_description
1 polymer ?
#
loop_
_entity_poly.entity_id
_entity_poly.type
_entity_poly.pdbx_seq_one_letter_code
_entity_poly.pdbx_strand_id
1 'polypeptide(L)'
;MFDEELQAQGIDTTLDDLMRDHTQASVAREDIYSVFSSTNLIVPMIWNLLSARERKVFVGRFRGAWRQLRVPIPKENWIKTHQHMHCGRLACRTGLADISVAAGGFLARGRDFNCRLSDVVNATGASDAMQGALYKNLAACGICIEHQYGGIDVRYDDCRVINHQGPSTIFAIGAPTTGVFYAVSNIDVLQMQAETIYRNLRALST
;
A
#
# COMPACT_ATOMS: atom_id res chain seq x y z
N MET A 1 -5.61 -13.46 16.46
CA MET A 1 -4.33 -12.72 16.29
C MET A 1 -4.50 -11.23 16.51
N PHE A 2 -5.06 -10.44 15.57
CA PHE A 2 -5.15 -8.98 15.75
C PHE A 2 -5.98 -8.57 16.96
N ASP A 3 -7.17 -9.15 17.13
CA ASP A 3 -8.04 -8.85 18.27
C ASP A 3 -7.44 -9.29 19.61
N GLU A 4 -6.73 -10.43 19.61
CA GLU A 4 -6.02 -10.93 20.80
C GLU A 4 -4.87 -9.98 21.21
N GLU A 5 -4.13 -9.45 20.24
CA GLU A 5 -3.04 -8.50 20.51
C GLU A 5 -3.59 -7.14 20.95
N LEU A 6 -4.67 -6.65 20.32
CA LEU A 6 -5.37 -5.43 20.75
C LEU A 6 -5.83 -5.56 22.21
N GLN A 7 -6.45 -6.69 22.56
CA GLN A 7 -6.90 -6.98 23.92
C GLN A 7 -5.73 -7.08 24.91
N ALA A 8 -4.61 -7.71 24.51
CA ALA A 8 -3.42 -7.83 25.35
C ALA A 8 -2.79 -6.46 25.67
N GLN A 9 -2.90 -5.49 24.77
CA GLN A 9 -2.48 -4.10 24.98
C GLN A 9 -3.54 -3.24 25.68
N GLY A 10 -4.67 -3.81 26.12
CA GLY A 10 -5.74 -3.09 26.81
C GLY A 10 -6.58 -2.19 25.90
N ILE A 11 -6.56 -2.44 24.57
CA ILE A 11 -7.32 -1.67 23.59
C ILE A 11 -8.69 -2.33 23.41
N ASP A 12 -9.75 -1.68 23.88
CA ASP A 12 -11.13 -2.17 23.80
C ASP A 12 -11.76 -1.91 22.42
N THR A 13 -11.26 -2.62 21.40
CA THR A 13 -11.78 -2.55 20.02
C THR A 13 -11.43 -3.83 19.27
N THR A 14 -12.14 -4.11 18.16
CA THR A 14 -11.81 -5.20 17.25
C THR A 14 -11.25 -4.69 15.93
N LEU A 15 -10.56 -5.56 15.19
CA LEU A 15 -10.12 -5.28 13.83
C LEU A 15 -11.30 -4.94 12.92
N ASP A 16 -12.44 -5.63 13.05
CA ASP A 16 -13.64 -5.33 12.25
C ASP A 16 -14.19 -3.94 12.58
N ASP A 17 -14.24 -3.56 13.85
CA ASP A 17 -14.66 -2.21 14.26
C ASP A 17 -13.72 -1.15 13.70
N LEU A 18 -12.41 -1.33 13.83
CA LEU A 18 -11.41 -0.44 13.28
C LEU A 18 -11.49 -0.32 11.75
N MET A 19 -11.80 -1.43 11.06
CA MET A 19 -11.96 -1.44 9.61
C MET A 19 -13.26 -0.76 9.14
N ARG A 20 -14.26 -0.63 10.01
CA ARG A 20 -15.54 0.04 9.73
C ARG A 20 -15.56 1.50 10.17
N ASP A 21 -14.97 1.80 11.33
CA ASP A 21 -14.89 3.12 11.94
C ASP A 21 -13.45 3.48 12.31
N HIS A 22 -12.83 4.28 11.45
CA HIS A 22 -11.46 4.74 11.59
C HIS A 22 -11.28 5.84 12.64
N THR A 23 -12.35 6.39 13.21
CA THR A 23 -12.24 7.44 14.23
C THR A 23 -11.71 6.88 15.55
N GLN A 24 -12.01 5.61 15.85
CA GLN A 24 -11.49 4.88 17.02
C GLN A 24 -9.97 4.72 16.95
N ALA A 25 -9.41 4.57 15.74
CA ALA A 25 -7.97 4.49 15.52
C ALA A 25 -7.21 5.77 15.93
N SER A 26 -7.91 6.91 16.08
CA SER A 26 -7.28 8.18 16.48
C SER A 26 -7.12 8.33 17.99
N VAL A 27 -7.86 7.56 18.80
CA VAL A 27 -7.89 7.69 20.26
C VAL A 27 -6.72 6.94 20.91
N ALA A 28 -6.45 5.72 20.46
CA ALA A 28 -5.34 4.87 20.91
C ALA A 28 -4.29 4.69 19.80
N ARG A 29 -3.96 5.78 19.09
CA ARG A 29 -3.16 5.77 17.87
C ARG A 29 -1.83 5.04 18.03
N GLU A 30 -1.08 5.36 19.08
CA GLU A 30 0.27 4.81 19.30
C GLU A 30 0.21 3.32 19.58
N ASP A 31 -0.72 2.89 20.43
CA ASP A 31 -0.90 1.48 20.78
C ASP A 31 -1.40 0.68 19.58
N ILE A 32 -2.41 1.18 18.87
CA ILE A 32 -2.92 0.57 17.64
C ILE A 32 -1.81 0.47 16.59
N TYR A 33 -1.07 1.56 16.34
CA TYR A 33 0.04 1.54 15.40
C TYR A 33 1.12 0.53 15.82
N SER A 34 1.45 0.47 17.11
CA SER A 34 2.41 -0.48 17.67
C SER A 34 1.99 -1.92 17.36
N VAL A 35 0.75 -2.28 17.67
CA VAL A 35 0.16 -3.61 17.37
C VAL A 35 0.22 -3.91 15.88
N PHE A 36 -0.20 -3.00 15.00
CA PHE A 36 -0.17 -3.28 13.57
C PHE A 36 1.26 -3.32 13.01
N SER A 37 2.18 -2.51 13.53
CA SER A 37 3.57 -2.50 13.11
C SER A 37 4.32 -3.78 13.49
N SER A 38 4.02 -4.37 14.66
CA SER A 38 4.61 -5.66 15.08
C SER A 38 4.23 -6.81 14.15
N THR A 39 3.12 -6.69 13.43
CA THR A 39 2.65 -7.68 12.45
C THR A 39 3.20 -7.48 11.03
N ASN A 40 4.08 -6.50 10.80
CA ASN A 40 4.57 -6.14 9.47
C ASN A 40 5.18 -7.31 8.70
N LEU A 41 5.85 -8.25 9.37
CA LEU A 41 6.43 -9.44 8.75
C LEU A 41 5.42 -10.56 8.47
N ILE A 42 4.29 -10.57 9.19
CA ILE A 42 3.25 -11.59 9.03
C ILE A 42 2.34 -11.25 7.84
N VAL A 43 2.12 -9.96 7.59
CA VAL A 43 1.20 -9.50 6.54
C VAL A 43 1.60 -9.99 5.13
N PRO A 44 2.87 -9.93 4.69
CA PRO A 44 3.29 -10.52 3.41
C PRO A 44 3.03 -12.03 3.34
N MET A 45 3.21 -12.76 4.45
CA MET A 45 2.95 -14.20 4.51
C MET A 45 1.46 -14.51 4.33
N ILE A 46 0.59 -13.82 5.08
CA ILE A 46 -0.87 -13.96 4.94
C ILE A 46 -1.27 -13.64 3.49
N TRP A 47 -0.79 -12.53 2.94
CA TRP A 47 -1.07 -12.14 1.55
C TRP A 47 -0.70 -13.25 0.55
N ASN A 48 0.48 -13.86 0.71
CA ASN A 48 0.92 -14.96 -0.14
C ASN A 48 0.09 -16.25 0.04
N LEU A 49 -0.52 -16.47 1.20
CA LEU A 49 -1.39 -17.61 1.47
C LEU A 49 -2.85 -17.40 1.01
N LEU A 50 -3.29 -16.15 0.85
CA LEU A 50 -4.64 -15.86 0.36
C LEU A 50 -4.86 -16.42 -1.05
N SER A 51 -6.02 -17.05 -1.26
CA SER A 51 -6.48 -17.41 -2.60
C SER A 51 -6.68 -16.16 -3.48
N ALA A 52 -6.69 -16.35 -4.80
CA ALA A 52 -6.97 -15.26 -5.74
C ALA A 52 -8.33 -14.57 -5.46
N ARG A 53 -9.33 -15.33 -5.00
CA ARG A 53 -10.64 -14.79 -4.60
C ARG A 53 -10.51 -13.88 -3.39
N GLU A 54 -9.80 -14.31 -2.35
CA GLU A 54 -9.64 -13.53 -1.12
C GLU A 54 -8.79 -12.28 -1.35
N ARG A 55 -7.70 -12.39 -2.12
CA ARG A 55 -6.91 -11.21 -2.53
C ARG A 55 -7.76 -10.20 -3.28
N LYS A 56 -8.62 -10.65 -4.20
CA LYS A 56 -9.53 -9.77 -4.94
C LYS A 56 -10.52 -9.07 -4.00
N VAL A 57 -11.10 -9.78 -3.04
CA VAL A 57 -11.98 -9.20 -2.01
C VAL A 57 -11.23 -8.18 -1.17
N PHE A 58 -10.02 -8.51 -0.71
CA PHE A 58 -9.19 -7.61 0.08
C PHE A 58 -8.85 -6.33 -0.68
N VAL A 59 -8.36 -6.44 -1.93
CA VAL A 59 -8.03 -5.29 -2.77
C VAL A 59 -9.24 -4.41 -3.02
N GLY A 60 -10.39 -5.01 -3.32
CA GLY A 60 -11.62 -4.28 -3.67
C GLY A 60 -12.33 -3.63 -2.48
N ARG A 61 -12.26 -4.22 -1.28
CA ARG A 61 -13.08 -3.80 -0.13
C ARG A 61 -12.26 -3.28 1.05
N PHE A 62 -11.12 -3.88 1.33
CA PHE A 62 -10.44 -3.73 2.63
C PHE A 62 -9.11 -2.99 2.56
N ARG A 63 -8.47 -2.94 1.38
CA ARG A 63 -7.15 -2.34 1.18
C ARG A 63 -7.04 -0.89 1.67
N GLY A 64 -8.07 -0.09 1.42
CA GLY A 64 -8.13 1.31 1.83
C GLY A 64 -8.13 1.46 3.35
N ALA A 65 -9.09 0.82 4.03
CA ALA A 65 -9.19 0.82 5.49
C ALA A 65 -7.91 0.28 6.14
N TRP A 66 -7.40 -0.84 5.64
CA TRP A 66 -6.14 -1.43 6.12
C TRP A 66 -4.95 -0.46 6.04
N ARG A 67 -4.82 0.31 4.96
CA ARG A 67 -3.75 1.32 4.83
C ARG A 67 -3.90 2.45 5.84
N GLN A 68 -5.14 2.89 6.11
CA GLN A 68 -5.42 3.95 7.08
C GLN A 68 -5.10 3.51 8.52
N LEU A 69 -5.39 2.25 8.87
CA LEU A 69 -5.07 1.71 10.20
C LEU A 69 -3.57 1.66 10.48
N ARG A 70 -2.77 1.39 9.47
CA ARG A 70 -1.31 1.31 9.63
C ARG A 70 -0.59 2.63 9.50
N VAL A 71 -1.24 3.65 8.97
CA VAL A 71 -0.70 5.02 8.93
C VAL A 71 -1.81 5.96 9.37
N PRO A 72 -2.24 5.90 10.65
CA PRO A 72 -3.31 6.75 11.11
C PRO A 72 -2.90 8.22 10.94
N ILE A 73 -3.88 9.14 10.91
CA ILE A 73 -3.61 10.59 10.95
C ILE A 73 -3.45 11.00 12.43
N PRO A 74 -2.43 11.80 12.80
CA PRO A 74 -2.28 12.26 14.19
C PRO A 74 -3.52 13.01 14.66
N LYS A 75 -3.90 12.86 15.93
CA LYS A 75 -5.13 13.44 16.49
C LYS A 75 -5.16 14.96 16.33
N GLU A 76 -4.02 15.63 16.47
CA GLU A 76 -3.88 17.06 16.29
C GLU A 76 -4.19 17.49 14.85
N ASN A 77 -3.74 16.70 13.87
CA ASN A 77 -4.01 16.95 12.45
C ASN A 77 -5.47 16.66 12.10
N TRP A 78 -6.07 15.64 12.73
CA TRP A 78 -7.51 15.38 12.62
C TRP A 78 -8.34 16.57 13.14
N ILE A 79 -8.02 17.06 14.34
CA ILE A 79 -8.70 18.22 14.96
C ILE A 79 -8.59 19.44 14.05
N LYS A 80 -7.39 19.77 13.55
CA LYS A 80 -7.18 20.90 12.64
C LYS A 80 -8.00 20.75 11.36
N THR A 81 -7.98 19.56 10.74
CA THR A 81 -8.74 19.28 9.51
C THR A 81 -10.23 19.50 9.74
N HIS A 82 -10.78 18.98 10.85
CA HIS A 82 -12.18 19.16 11.21
C HIS A 82 -12.55 20.62 11.45
N GLN A 83 -11.71 21.38 12.15
CA GLN A 83 -11.89 22.82 12.35
C GLN A 83 -11.90 23.58 11.01
N HIS A 84 -10.97 23.27 10.10
CA HIS A 84 -10.92 23.87 8.77
C HIS A 84 -12.17 23.55 7.93
N MET A 85 -12.70 22.34 8.03
CA MET A 85 -13.97 21.98 7.39
C MET A 85 -15.15 22.75 7.99
N HIS A 86 -15.26 22.82 9.31
CA HIS A 86 -16.36 23.49 10.00
C HIS A 86 -16.40 25.01 9.72
N CYS A 87 -15.24 25.67 9.60
CA CYS A 87 -15.17 27.09 9.24
C CYS A 87 -15.19 27.35 7.72
N GLY A 88 -15.45 26.33 6.89
CA GLY A 88 -15.58 26.47 5.43
C GLY A 88 -14.25 26.70 4.68
N ARG A 89 -13.11 26.60 5.36
CA ARG A 89 -11.76 26.76 4.76
C ARG A 89 -11.29 25.51 4.02
N LEU A 90 -11.90 24.36 4.27
CA LEU A 90 -11.59 23.09 3.62
C LEU A 90 -12.86 22.40 3.13
N ALA A 91 -12.85 21.98 1.88
CA ALA A 91 -13.92 21.17 1.29
C ALA A 91 -13.36 19.80 0.89
N CYS A 92 -13.98 18.73 1.38
CA CYS A 92 -13.71 17.39 0.90
C CYS A 92 -14.64 17.11 -0.31
N ARG A 93 -14.07 16.59 -1.39
CA ARG A 93 -14.78 16.13 -2.59
C ARG A 93 -14.20 14.78 -3.00
N THR A 94 -15.07 13.85 -3.37
CA THR A 94 -14.68 12.50 -3.79
C THR A 94 -15.07 12.28 -5.25
N GLY A 95 -14.49 11.26 -5.88
CA GLY A 95 -14.79 10.94 -7.28
C GLY A 95 -14.21 11.95 -8.27
N LEU A 96 -13.01 12.47 -8.00
CA LEU A 96 -12.22 13.20 -8.99
C LEU A 96 -12.00 12.29 -10.22
N ALA A 97 -12.32 12.81 -11.41
CA ALA A 97 -12.19 12.11 -12.67
C ALA A 97 -11.00 12.63 -13.50
N ASP A 98 -10.78 13.94 -13.50
CA ASP A 98 -9.77 14.59 -14.33
C ASP A 98 -9.27 15.91 -13.70
N ILE A 99 -8.01 16.24 -13.97
CA ILE A 99 -7.42 17.55 -13.73
C ILE A 99 -6.72 17.97 -15.01
N SER A 100 -7.14 19.11 -15.58
CA SER A 100 -6.55 19.68 -16.79
C SER A 100 -5.97 21.06 -16.54
N VAL A 101 -4.92 21.41 -17.28
CA VAL A 101 -4.35 22.77 -17.25
C VAL A 101 -5.32 23.72 -17.95
N ALA A 102 -5.55 24.88 -17.35
CA ALA A 102 -6.37 25.95 -17.91
C ALA A 102 -5.61 27.29 -17.81
N ALA A 103 -6.09 28.31 -18.54
CA ALA A 103 -5.53 29.65 -18.41
C ALA A 103 -5.61 30.12 -16.94
N GLY A 104 -4.45 30.36 -16.32
CA GLY A 104 -4.32 30.84 -14.95
C GLY A 104 -4.45 29.78 -13.85
N GLY A 105 -4.35 28.48 -14.16
CA GLY A 105 -4.34 27.42 -13.15
C GLY A 105 -4.81 26.07 -13.68
N PHE A 106 -5.65 25.40 -12.90
CA PHE A 106 -6.15 24.05 -13.17
C PHE A 106 -7.66 24.00 -13.10
N LEU A 107 -8.25 23.06 -13.84
CA LEU A 107 -9.66 22.72 -13.78
C LEU A 107 -9.80 21.28 -13.32
N ALA A 108 -10.37 21.09 -12.13
CA ALA A 108 -10.67 19.79 -11.56
C ALA A 108 -12.12 19.42 -11.86
N ARG A 109 -12.32 18.24 -12.43
CA ARG A 109 -13.64 17.68 -12.74
C ARG A 109 -13.82 16.37 -12.00
N GLY A 110 -14.91 16.25 -11.26
CA GLY A 110 -15.32 15.01 -10.63
C GLY A 110 -16.79 14.70 -10.89
N ARG A 111 -17.31 13.69 -10.19
CA ARG A 111 -18.70 13.22 -10.33
C ARG A 111 -19.72 14.35 -10.18
N ASP A 112 -19.58 15.13 -9.10
CA ASP A 112 -20.56 16.14 -8.69
C ASP A 112 -19.94 17.54 -8.50
N PHE A 113 -18.74 17.77 -9.07
CA PHE A 113 -18.07 19.06 -8.95
C PHE A 113 -17.24 19.39 -10.18
N ASN A 114 -17.14 20.69 -10.44
CA ASN A 114 -16.23 21.28 -11.40
C ASN A 114 -15.70 22.59 -10.81
N CYS A 115 -14.39 22.68 -10.53
CA CYS A 115 -13.81 23.84 -9.87
C CYS A 115 -12.46 24.24 -10.45
N ARG A 116 -12.19 25.55 -10.42
CA ARG A 116 -10.88 26.11 -10.74
C ARG A 116 -10.00 26.13 -9.51
N LEU A 117 -8.74 25.75 -9.70
CA LEU A 117 -7.71 25.72 -8.67
C LEU A 117 -6.52 26.54 -9.17
N SER A 118 -5.91 27.35 -8.32
CA SER A 118 -4.65 28.04 -8.65
C SER A 118 -3.50 27.04 -8.68
N ASP A 119 -3.50 26.11 -7.73
CA ASP A 119 -2.42 25.17 -7.47
C ASP A 119 -2.97 23.76 -7.26
N VAL A 120 -2.19 22.75 -7.62
CA VAL A 120 -2.52 21.34 -7.45
C VAL A 120 -1.34 20.62 -6.82
N VAL A 121 -1.58 19.94 -5.70
CA VAL A 121 -0.63 19.03 -5.07
C VAL A 121 -1.10 17.60 -5.33
N ASN A 122 -0.29 16.83 -6.05
CA ASN A 122 -0.57 15.40 -6.25
C ASN A 122 -0.07 14.59 -5.05
N ALA A 123 -1.01 14.09 -4.25
CA ALA A 123 -0.74 13.22 -3.10
C ALA A 123 -1.33 11.80 -3.27
N THR A 124 -1.47 11.30 -4.51
CA THR A 124 -2.05 9.96 -4.77
C THR A 124 -1.10 8.79 -4.49
N GLY A 125 0.12 9.06 -4.03
CA GLY A 125 1.16 8.06 -3.76
C GLY A 125 2.02 7.73 -4.99
N ALA A 126 2.95 6.78 -4.82
CA ALA A 126 3.83 6.34 -5.89
C ALA A 126 3.07 5.62 -7.01
N SER A 127 3.46 5.87 -8.25
CA SER A 127 2.94 5.16 -9.42
C SER A 127 3.37 3.70 -9.43
N ASP A 128 2.65 2.87 -10.19
CA ASP A 128 3.06 1.49 -10.44
C ASP A 128 4.48 1.45 -11.04
N ALA A 129 5.35 0.59 -10.51
CA ALA A 129 6.71 0.39 -11.01
C ALA A 129 6.70 0.02 -12.51
N MET A 130 5.66 -0.68 -12.97
CA MET A 130 5.47 -1.05 -14.38
C MET A 130 5.35 0.15 -15.32
N GLN A 131 5.09 1.36 -14.82
CA GLN A 131 5.05 2.56 -15.66
C GLN A 131 6.44 3.05 -16.08
N GLY A 132 7.50 2.66 -15.38
CA GLY A 132 8.88 3.03 -15.69
C GLY A 132 9.41 2.35 -16.95
N ALA A 133 10.23 3.07 -17.72
CA ALA A 133 10.79 2.57 -18.99
C ALA A 133 11.58 1.25 -18.83
N LEU A 134 12.29 1.08 -17.71
CA LEU A 134 13.02 -0.14 -17.40
C LEU A 134 12.10 -1.37 -17.37
N TYR A 135 11.04 -1.34 -16.57
CA TYR A 135 10.15 -2.49 -16.42
C TYR A 135 9.34 -2.78 -17.68
N LYS A 136 8.95 -1.74 -18.43
CA LYS A 136 8.34 -1.91 -19.76
C LYS A 136 9.27 -2.66 -20.71
N ASN A 137 10.56 -2.29 -20.74
CA ASN A 137 11.55 -2.95 -21.59
C ASN A 137 11.84 -4.38 -21.11
N LEU A 138 11.97 -4.61 -19.80
CA LEU A 138 12.18 -5.95 -19.25
C LEU A 138 11.01 -6.88 -19.58
N ALA A 139 9.78 -6.39 -19.46
CA ALA A 139 8.58 -7.15 -19.84
C ALA A 139 8.53 -7.42 -21.36
N ALA A 140 8.83 -6.41 -22.19
CA ALA A 140 8.86 -6.56 -23.64
C ALA A 140 9.92 -7.58 -24.11
N CYS A 141 11.05 -7.67 -23.41
CA CYS A 141 12.09 -8.67 -23.65
C CYS A 141 11.79 -10.03 -23.01
N GLY A 142 10.65 -10.20 -22.34
CA GLY A 142 10.29 -11.44 -21.65
C GLY A 142 11.17 -11.78 -20.45
N ILE A 143 11.82 -10.78 -19.84
CA ILE A 143 12.71 -10.94 -18.67
C ILE A 143 11.91 -10.95 -17.36
N CYS A 144 10.75 -10.29 -17.34
CA CYS A 144 9.81 -10.32 -16.23
C CYS A 144 8.37 -10.40 -16.74
N ILE A 145 7.47 -10.88 -15.88
CA ILE A 145 6.02 -10.87 -16.13
C ILE A 145 5.38 -9.88 -15.17
N GLU A 146 4.41 -9.10 -15.64
CA GLU A 146 3.61 -8.22 -14.79
C GLU A 146 2.70 -9.03 -13.87
N HIS A 147 2.64 -8.67 -12.59
CA HIS A 147 1.75 -9.32 -11.64
C HIS A 147 0.38 -8.61 -11.61
N GLN A 148 -0.72 -9.38 -11.55
CA GLN A 148 -2.10 -8.85 -11.57
C GLN A 148 -2.48 -7.85 -10.46
N TYR A 149 -1.62 -7.70 -9.44
CA TYR A 149 -1.81 -6.76 -8.32
C TYR A 149 -0.75 -5.63 -8.31
N GLY A 150 -0.07 -5.43 -9.43
CA GLY A 150 0.97 -4.41 -9.64
C GLY A 150 2.38 -4.97 -9.51
N GLY A 151 3.35 -4.27 -10.11
CA GLY A 151 4.74 -4.71 -10.16
C GLY A 151 4.96 -5.95 -11.02
N ILE A 152 6.06 -6.66 -10.75
CA ILE A 152 6.47 -7.88 -11.46
C ILE A 152 6.27 -9.11 -10.59
N ASP A 153 6.13 -10.25 -11.26
CA ASP A 153 6.04 -11.55 -10.63
C ASP A 153 7.43 -12.00 -10.16
N VAL A 154 7.47 -12.53 -8.95
CA VAL A 154 8.68 -13.03 -8.30
C VAL A 154 8.32 -14.28 -7.51
N ARG A 155 9.28 -15.18 -7.35
CA ARG A 155 9.10 -16.33 -6.49
C ARG A 155 9.19 -15.89 -5.03
N TYR A 156 8.15 -16.19 -4.24
CA TYR A 156 8.06 -15.75 -2.85
C TYR A 156 9.25 -16.23 -1.98
N ASP A 157 9.71 -17.46 -2.20
CA ASP A 157 10.72 -18.10 -1.33
C ASP A 157 12.13 -17.54 -1.46
N ASP A 158 12.44 -16.88 -2.58
CA ASP A 158 13.79 -16.39 -2.85
C ASP A 158 13.87 -15.06 -3.61
N CYS A 159 12.72 -14.44 -3.88
CA CYS A 159 12.59 -13.16 -4.59
C CYS A 159 13.16 -13.15 -6.02
N ARG A 160 13.32 -14.32 -6.66
CA ARG A 160 13.76 -14.38 -8.06
C ARG A 160 12.65 -13.95 -8.99
N VAL A 161 12.98 -13.08 -9.94
CA VAL A 161 12.05 -12.60 -10.98
C VAL A 161 11.60 -13.77 -11.84
N ILE A 162 10.28 -13.90 -11.99
CA ILE A 162 9.65 -14.91 -12.83
C ILE A 162 9.54 -14.36 -14.25
N ASN A 163 9.99 -15.18 -15.20
CA ASN A 163 9.84 -14.96 -16.63
C ASN A 163 9.07 -16.13 -17.28
N HIS A 164 8.90 -16.12 -18.61
CA HIS A 164 8.16 -17.18 -19.32
C HIS A 164 8.78 -18.58 -19.21
N GLN A 165 10.06 -18.68 -18.82
CA GLN A 165 10.78 -19.94 -18.60
C GLN A 165 10.85 -20.34 -17.11
N GLY A 166 10.32 -19.50 -16.21
CA GLY A 166 10.37 -19.71 -14.76
C GLY A 166 11.26 -18.70 -14.02
N PRO A 167 11.75 -19.04 -12.81
CA PRO A 167 12.60 -18.15 -12.03
C PRO A 167 13.95 -17.89 -12.72
N SER A 168 14.27 -16.63 -12.95
CA SER A 168 15.53 -16.17 -13.56
C SER A 168 16.68 -16.09 -12.53
N THR A 169 17.85 -15.59 -12.93
CA THR A 169 18.96 -15.26 -12.01
C THR A 169 18.86 -13.84 -11.43
N ILE A 170 17.81 -13.09 -11.79
CA ILE A 170 17.59 -11.72 -11.33
C ILE A 170 16.73 -11.77 -10.07
N PHE A 171 17.09 -10.96 -9.09
CA PHE A 171 16.32 -10.78 -7.86
C PHE A 171 15.67 -9.40 -7.85
N ALA A 172 14.50 -9.29 -7.22
CA ALA A 172 13.82 -8.01 -7.02
C ALA A 172 13.37 -7.86 -5.56
N ILE A 173 13.34 -6.61 -5.11
CA ILE A 173 13.03 -6.22 -3.73
C ILE A 173 12.23 -4.92 -3.75
N GLY A 174 11.31 -4.74 -2.81
CA GLY A 174 10.59 -3.48 -2.62
C GLY A 174 9.43 -3.27 -3.59
N ALA A 175 9.18 -2.01 -3.96
CA ALA A 175 8.02 -1.61 -4.78
C ALA A 175 7.77 -2.48 -6.03
N PRO A 176 8.79 -2.93 -6.80
CA PRO A 176 8.60 -3.81 -7.94
C PRO A 176 7.92 -5.14 -7.60
N THR A 177 8.00 -5.62 -6.37
CA THR A 177 7.43 -6.92 -5.98
C THR A 177 6.06 -6.80 -5.32
N THR A 178 5.40 -5.64 -5.40
CA THR A 178 4.17 -5.33 -4.63
C THR A 178 3.00 -6.27 -4.91
N GLY A 179 3.00 -6.98 -6.04
CA GLY A 179 1.98 -7.96 -6.37
C GLY A 179 2.11 -9.25 -5.56
N VAL A 180 3.35 -9.68 -5.31
CA VAL A 180 3.68 -10.91 -4.58
C VAL A 180 3.86 -10.66 -3.08
N PHE A 181 4.45 -9.53 -2.72
CA PHE A 181 4.63 -9.11 -1.33
C PHE A 181 3.75 -7.89 -1.04
N TYR A 182 2.89 -7.99 -0.04
CA TYR A 182 2.13 -6.83 0.40
C TYR A 182 2.97 -5.93 1.32
N ALA A 183 2.73 -4.61 1.29
CA ALA A 183 3.40 -3.64 2.17
C ALA A 183 4.91 -3.47 1.96
N VAL A 184 5.39 -3.60 0.72
CA VAL A 184 6.81 -3.48 0.32
C VAL A 184 7.45 -2.09 0.50
N SER A 185 6.72 -1.13 1.08
CA SER A 185 7.27 0.14 1.57
C SER A 185 7.76 0.05 3.02
N ASN A 186 7.40 -1.00 3.75
CA ASN A 186 7.77 -1.19 5.14
C ASN A 186 9.21 -1.70 5.22
N ILE A 187 10.02 -1.09 6.08
CA ILE A 187 11.43 -1.45 6.23
C ILE A 187 11.62 -2.92 6.64
N ASP A 188 10.73 -3.46 7.47
CA ASP A 188 10.78 -4.87 7.90
C ASP A 188 10.60 -5.82 6.71
N VAL A 189 9.70 -5.48 5.78
CA VAL A 189 9.45 -6.29 4.58
C VAL A 189 10.64 -6.20 3.62
N LEU A 190 11.23 -5.01 3.46
CA LEU A 190 12.45 -4.83 2.67
C LEU A 190 13.61 -5.65 3.26
N GLN A 191 13.80 -5.59 4.58
CA GLN A 191 14.83 -6.37 5.27
C GLN A 191 14.60 -7.87 5.09
N MET A 192 13.36 -8.35 5.27
CA MET A 192 13.00 -9.76 5.04
C MET A 192 13.38 -10.21 3.63
N GLN A 193 13.03 -9.44 2.61
CA GLN A 193 13.40 -9.75 1.22
C GLN A 193 14.92 -9.76 1.01
N ALA A 194 15.63 -8.77 1.57
CA ALA A 194 17.08 -8.69 1.46
C ALA A 194 17.78 -9.90 2.11
N GLU A 195 17.34 -10.32 3.29
CA GLU A 195 17.85 -11.51 3.96
C GLU A 195 17.57 -12.78 3.16
N THR A 196 16.36 -12.91 2.62
CA THR A 196 15.98 -14.03 1.75
C THR A 196 16.89 -14.11 0.52
N ILE A 197 17.12 -12.99 -0.16
CA ILE A 197 18.03 -12.92 -1.33
C ILE A 197 19.45 -13.30 -0.91
N TYR A 198 19.97 -12.73 0.17
CA TYR A 198 21.32 -13.01 0.66
C TYR A 198 21.54 -14.49 0.97
N ARG A 199 20.59 -15.15 1.66
CA ARG A 199 20.68 -16.59 1.98
C ARG A 199 20.73 -17.44 0.71
N ASN A 200 19.93 -17.10 -0.30
CA ASN A 200 19.91 -17.81 -1.57
C ASN A 200 21.18 -17.60 -2.40
N LEU A 201 21.73 -16.37 -2.43
CA LEU A 201 23.02 -16.10 -3.09
C LEU A 201 24.16 -16.91 -2.48
N ARG A 202 24.19 -17.05 -1.15
CA ARG A 202 25.19 -17.88 -0.46
C ARG A 202 25.06 -19.35 -0.83
N ALA A 203 23.84 -19.88 -0.87
CA ALA A 203 23.60 -21.29 -1.22
C ALA A 203 24.00 -21.62 -2.68
N LEU A 204 23.95 -20.64 -3.58
CA LEU A 204 24.39 -20.80 -4.98
C LEU A 204 25.92 -20.71 -5.15
N SER A 205 26.64 -20.21 -4.15
CA SER A 205 28.10 -20.02 -4.18
C SER A 205 28.88 -21.18 -3.55
N THR A 206 28.18 -22.20 -3.05
CA THR A 206 28.70 -23.44 -2.47
C THR A 206 28.34 -24.62 -3.35
#